data_AF-A0A150PGA9-F1
#
_entry.id   AF-A0A150PGA9-F1
#
_cell.length_a   1.000
_cell.length_b   1.000
_cell.length_c   1.000
_cell.angle_alpha   90.00
_cell.angle_beta   90.00
_cell.angle_gamma   90.00
#
_symmetry.space_group_name_H-M   'P 1'
#
loop_
_entity.id
_entity.type
_entity.pdbx_description
1 polymer ?
#
loop_
_entity_poly.entity_id
_entity_poly.type
_entity_poly.pdbx_seq_one_letter_code
_entity_poly.pdbx_strand_id
1 'polypeptide(L)'
;MPGIGAWTAHYIAMRALREPDAFPATDLALRRALGGVSGADLLVMAEAWRPWRAYAAMLLWTADAQGARPAEREVSGGALAG
;
A
#
# COMPACT_ATOMS: atom_id res chain seq x y z
N MET A 1 -21.97 -11.45 5.52
CA MET A 1 -22.89 -10.68 4.66
C MET A 1 -22.54 -10.99 3.21
N PRO A 2 -23.48 -11.40 2.36
CA PRO A 2 -23.20 -11.57 0.93
C PRO A 2 -22.80 -10.20 0.35
N GLY A 3 -21.64 -10.10 -0.32
CA GLY A 3 -21.20 -8.88 -1.01
C GLY A 3 -20.17 -8.00 -0.29
N ILE A 4 -19.93 -8.18 1.02
CA ILE A 4 -18.84 -7.47 1.73
C ILE A 4 -17.74 -8.48 2.07
N GLY A 5 -16.63 -8.42 1.33
CA GLY A 5 -15.45 -9.24 1.58
C GLY A 5 -14.60 -8.73 2.75
N ALA A 6 -13.70 -9.58 3.24
CA ALA A 6 -12.78 -9.24 4.33
C ALA A 6 -11.96 -7.97 4.05
N TRP A 7 -11.52 -7.80 2.79
CA TRP A 7 -10.86 -6.58 2.32
C TRP A 7 -11.70 -5.33 2.59
N THR A 8 -12.96 -5.31 2.14
CA THR A 8 -13.88 -4.18 2.31
C THR A 8 -14.14 -3.90 3.78
N ALA A 9 -14.32 -4.94 4.59
CA ALA A 9 -14.52 -4.80 6.03
C ALA A 9 -13.32 -4.11 6.70
N HIS A 10 -12.09 -4.52 6.37
CA HIS A 10 -10.88 -3.91 6.93
C HIS A 10 -10.66 -2.49 6.41
N TYR A 11 -10.97 -2.24 5.14
CA TYR A 11 -10.93 -0.88 4.59
C TYR A 11 -11.89 0.07 5.33
N ILE A 12 -13.11 -0.39 5.61
CA ILE A 12 -14.09 0.39 6.42
C ILE A 12 -13.56 0.57 7.84
N ALA A 13 -13.01 -0.47 8.48
CA ALA A 13 -12.45 -0.37 9.81
C ALA A 13 -11.34 0.70 9.89
N MET A 14 -10.44 0.75 8.89
CA MET A 14 -9.41 1.77 8.79
C MET A 14 -9.98 3.18 8.60
N ARG A 15 -10.83 3.37 7.58
CA ARG A 15 -11.23 4.72 7.12
C ARG A 15 -12.39 5.32 7.90
N ALA A 16 -13.40 4.51 8.23
CA ALA A 16 -14.61 4.97 8.90
C ALA A 16 -14.50 4.84 10.42
N LEU A 17 -13.94 3.72 10.90
CA LEU A 17 -13.89 3.43 12.34
C LEU A 17 -12.56 3.85 12.98
N ARG A 18 -11.56 4.23 12.19
CA ARG A 18 -10.21 4.61 12.65
C ARG A 18 -9.54 3.50 13.47
N GLU A 19 -9.81 2.24 13.13
CA GLU A 19 -9.17 1.08 13.77
C GLU A 19 -7.68 1.04 13.36
N PRO A 20 -6.73 1.30 14.28
CA PRO A 20 -5.31 1.43 13.95
C PRO A 20 -4.66 0.12 13.51
N ASP A 21 -5.25 -1.02 13.87
CA ASP A 21 -4.68 -2.34 13.60
C ASP A 21 -5.42 -3.12 12.49
N ALA A 22 -6.37 -2.47 11.80
CA ALA A 22 -7.07 -3.03 10.65
C ALA A 22 -6.14 -3.11 9.42
N PHE A 23 -6.18 -4.24 8.73
CA PHE A 23 -5.24 -4.55 7.65
C PHE A 23 -5.85 -5.35 6.48
N PRO A 24 -6.04 -4.76 5.29
CA PRO A 24 -6.69 -5.42 4.16
C PRO A 24 -5.71 -6.37 3.44
N ALA A 25 -5.42 -7.52 4.04
CA ALA A 25 -4.34 -8.42 3.62
C ALA A 25 -4.44 -9.01 2.20
N THR A 26 -5.59 -8.93 1.54
CA THR A 26 -5.78 -9.39 0.15
C THR A 26 -5.59 -8.27 -0.87
N ASP A 27 -5.14 -7.08 -0.45
CA ASP A 27 -4.94 -5.92 -1.30
C ASP A 27 -3.74 -6.11 -2.23
N LEU A 28 -3.96 -5.97 -3.54
CA LEU A 28 -2.91 -6.14 -4.55
C LEU A 28 -1.88 -5.01 -4.51
N ALA A 29 -2.27 -3.78 -4.19
CA ALA A 29 -1.35 -2.65 -4.11
C ALA A 29 -0.36 -2.83 -2.95
N LEU A 30 -0.81 -3.36 -1.81
CA LEU A 30 0.09 -3.69 -0.70
C LEU A 30 1.14 -4.71 -1.10
N ARG A 31 0.74 -5.75 -1.84
CA ARG A 31 1.66 -6.77 -2.35
C ARG A 31 2.66 -6.18 -3.34
N ARG A 32 2.20 -5.34 -4.27
CA ARG A 32 3.07 -4.67 -5.25
C ARG A 32 4.07 -3.72 -4.59
N ALA A 33 3.65 -2.94 -3.59
CA ALA A 33 4.52 -2.05 -2.83
C ALA A 33 5.71 -2.77 -2.18
N LEU A 34 5.58 -4.08 -1.91
CA LEU A 34 6.61 -4.94 -1.34
C LEU A 34 7.30 -5.83 -2.38
N GLY A 35 7.22 -5.50 -3.68
CA GLY A 35 7.87 -6.28 -4.73
C GLY A 35 7.12 -7.55 -5.15
N GLY A 36 5.80 -7.61 -4.93
CA GLY A 36 4.95 -8.69 -5.44
C GLY A 36 4.86 -9.93 -4.54
N VAL A 37 5.10 -9.78 -3.24
CA VAL A 37 5.02 -10.87 -2.25
C VAL A 37 3.68 -11.63 -2.28
N SER A 38 3.65 -12.87 -1.76
CA SER A 38 2.39 -13.60 -1.62
C SER A 38 1.50 -12.96 -0.54
N GLY A 39 0.19 -13.25 -0.55
CA GLY A 39 -0.72 -12.78 0.50
C GLY A 39 -0.39 -13.39 1.88
N ALA A 40 0.15 -14.61 1.92
CA ALA A 40 0.57 -15.26 3.15
C ALA A 40 1.82 -14.58 3.74
N ASP A 41 2.80 -14.27 2.90
CA ASP A 41 4.01 -13.56 3.34
C ASP A 41 3.66 -12.15 3.85
N LEU A 42 2.74 -11.46 3.15
CA LEU A 42 2.25 -10.15 3.59
C LEU A 42 1.63 -10.22 5.00
N LEU A 43 0.86 -11.25 5.31
CA LEU A 43 0.28 -11.45 6.64
C LEU A 43 1.37 -11.62 7.71
N VAL A 44 2.39 -12.44 7.44
CA VAL A 44 3.51 -12.65 8.38
C VAL A 44 4.30 -11.35 8.59
N MET A 45 4.61 -10.62 7.52
CA MET A 45 5.31 -9.33 7.61
C MET A 45 4.49 -8.30 8.40
N ALA A 46 3.17 -8.29 8.23
CA ALA A 46 2.29 -7.33 8.87
C ALA A 46 2.23 -7.46 10.40
N GLU A 47 2.52 -8.65 10.96
CA GLU A 47 2.57 -8.84 12.42
C GLU A 47 3.57 -7.91 13.10
N ALA A 48 4.70 -7.60 12.43
CA ALA A 48 5.71 -6.67 12.97
C ALA A 48 5.21 -5.22 13.08
N TRP A 49 4.11 -4.87 12.42
CA TRP A 49 3.55 -3.51 12.44
C TRP A 49 2.42 -3.35 13.46
N ARG A 50 2.05 -4.40 14.20
CA ARG A 50 1.05 -4.26 15.27
C ARG A 50 1.55 -3.29 16.35
N PRO A 51 0.67 -2.47 16.94
CA PRO A 51 -0.78 -2.39 16.71
C PRO A 51 -1.18 -1.35 15.64
N TRP A 52 -0.29 -1.01 14.70
CA TRP A 52 -0.42 0.10 13.75
C TRP A 52 -0.48 -0.34 12.29
N ARG A 53 -0.98 -1.56 12.01
CA ARG A 53 -1.01 -2.11 10.64
C ARG A 53 -1.77 -1.23 9.63
N ALA A 54 -2.78 -0.47 10.08
CA ALA A 54 -3.50 0.46 9.21
C ALA A 54 -2.58 1.58 8.68
N TYR A 55 -1.65 2.05 9.50
CA TYR A 55 -0.68 3.07 9.09
C TYR A 55 0.35 2.51 8.11
N ALA A 56 0.84 1.28 8.34
CA ALA A 56 1.70 0.61 7.39
C ALA A 56 1.02 0.43 6.02
N ALA A 57 -0.25 0.03 6.00
CA ALA A 57 -1.04 -0.07 4.76
C ALA A 57 -1.13 1.28 4.03
N MET A 58 -1.35 2.39 4.74
CA MET A 58 -1.37 3.73 4.13
C MET A 58 -0.03 4.14 3.52
N LEU A 59 1.08 3.82 4.19
CA LEU A 59 2.43 4.08 3.68
C LEU A 59 2.72 3.24 2.44
N LEU A 60 2.32 1.97 2.44
CA LEU A 60 2.50 1.08 1.29
C LEU A 60 1.66 1.50 0.07
N TRP A 61 0.41 1.92 0.27
CA TRP A 61 -0.37 2.51 -0.83
C TRP A 61 0.29 3.76 -1.40
N THR A 62 0.88 4.58 -0.53
CA THR A 62 1.62 5.78 -0.95
C THR A 62 2.86 5.39 -1.76
N ALA A 63 3.59 4.35 -1.34
CA ALA A 63 4.74 3.81 -2.07
C ALA A 63 4.35 3.20 -3.43
N ASP A 64 3.28 2.39 -3.52
CA ASP A 64 2.76 1.83 -4.78
C ASP A 64 2.38 2.95 -5.75
N ALA A 65 1.66 3.97 -5.26
CA ALA A 65 1.29 5.13 -6.08
C ALA A 65 2.51 5.91 -6.58
N GLN A 66 3.56 6.05 -5.77
CA GLN A 66 4.81 6.71 -6.19
C GLN A 66 5.60 5.88 -7.19
N GLY A 67 5.66 4.56 -7.04
CA GLY A 67 6.27 3.65 -8.02
C GLY A 67 5.50 3.56 -9.33
N ALA A 68 4.19 3.83 -9.29
CA ALA A 68 3.34 3.90 -10.48
C ALA A 68 3.41 5.25 -11.22
N ARG A 69 3.94 6.32 -10.60
CA ARG A 69 4.18 7.58 -11.32
C ARG A 69 5.26 7.32 -12.37
N PRO A 70 5.03 7.65 -13.66
CA PRO A 70 6.09 7.58 -14.65
C PRO A 70 7.24 8.44 -14.11
N ALA A 71 8.44 7.86 -14.05
CA ALA A 71 9.64 8.57 -13.61
C ALA A 71 9.64 9.93 -14.30
N GLU A 72 9.44 11.01 -13.54
CA GLU A 72 9.65 12.36 -14.02
C GLU A 72 11.09 12.37 -14.47
N ARG A 73 11.27 12.13 -15.79
CA ARG A 73 12.57 12.08 -16.41
C ARG A 73 13.20 13.40 -16.06
N GLU A 74 14.30 13.28 -15.33
CA GLU A 74 15.25 14.33 -15.04
C GLU A 74 15.45 15.14 -16.33
N VAL A 75 14.69 16.24 -16.49
CA VAL A 75 15.00 17.28 -17.47
C VAL A 75 16.11 18.08 -16.83
N SER A 76 17.29 17.46 -16.79
CA SER A 76 18.53 18.10 -16.39
C SER A 76 19.64 17.52 -17.26
N GLY A 77 20.11 18.34 -18.21
CA GLY A 77 21.09 18.00 -19.22
C GLY A 77 20.50 18.20 -20.61
N GLY A 78 20.88 19.18 -21.41
CA GLY A 78 21.97 20.13 -21.33
C GLY A 78 22.03 20.84 -22.68
N ALA A 79 22.51 22.08 -22.65
CA ALA A 79 23.11 22.83 -23.75
C ALA A 79 22.40 22.85 -25.12
N LEU A 80 22.05 24.07 -25.56
CA LEU A 80 22.57 24.54 -26.84
C LEU A 80 23.30 25.87 -26.62
N ALA A 81 24.64 25.77 -26.69
CA ALA A 81 25.46 26.82 -27.26
C ALA A 81 25.13 26.94 -28.75
N GLY A 82 25.10 28.17 -29.26
CA GLY A 82 24.83 28.51 -30.66
C GLY A 82 24.40 29.95 -30.79
#